data_AF-A0A150PLU6-F1
#
_entry.id   AF-A0A150PLU6-F1
#
_cell.length_a   1.000
_cell.length_b   1.000
_cell.length_c   1.000
_cell.angle_alpha   90.00
_cell.angle_beta   90.00
_cell.angle_gamma   90.00
#
_symmetry.space_group_name_H-M   'P 1'
#
loop_
_entity.id
_entity.type
_entity.pdbx_description
1 polymer ?
#
loop_
_entity_poly.entity_id
_entity_poly.type
_entity_poly.pdbx_seq_one_letter_code
_entity_poly.pdbx_strand_id
1 'polypeptide(L)'
;MSATAPLQVDHPRSSDRAALLDEAPLVQGKDDFRSLTDKVTGIVLNKPPSGWLILFCLAVSLLLVLGGSLVHLVGTGIGIWGLNTTVNWAWDITGFVFWVGIGHAGTLISAILFLFRQKWRTSINRAAEAMTIFAVACAAIYPVAHLGRIWFAHWLFPIPNQMSIWPNFKSPLLWDVFAVSTYATVSALFWFVGLIPDLATLRDRATSRTKQIVFGILCLGWRGSHRHWLHYEKAYLIFAGLSTPLVLSVHTIVSFDFAVSIVPGWHTTIFPPYFVAGAIFSGFAMVVTLMVFARKAFGLQGLITIRHLENMNKVIVATGTMVGYAYGMELFIAWYSGNAYERFAFANRILGPYAWAYWTMVSCNVIFPQLFWFKKVRTSIPAMFIISILVNIGMWFERFVIIVTSLHRDFLPSSWTYFRPTIWDMSTFFGSFGLFFTLFLLFVRYLPMVAISEVKGITPAADPHGSHSNDEAHHAA
;
A
#
# COMPACT_ATOMS: atom_id res chain seq x y z
N MET A 1 -67.37 -7.82 25.30
CA MET A 1 -66.69 -7.92 23.99
C MET A 1 -66.49 -6.50 23.46
N SER A 2 -65.32 -5.93 23.70
CA SER A 2 -64.94 -4.58 23.27
C SER A 2 -63.76 -4.75 22.34
N ALA A 3 -63.96 -4.53 21.04
CA ALA A 3 -62.92 -4.61 20.03
C ALA A 3 -62.01 -3.37 20.14
N THR A 4 -60.78 -3.60 20.60
CA THR A 4 -59.69 -2.61 20.60
C THR A 4 -59.16 -2.42 19.17
N ALA A 5 -59.12 -1.17 18.71
CA ALA A 5 -58.54 -0.78 17.42
C ALA A 5 -57.03 -1.10 17.37
N PRO A 6 -56.47 -1.49 16.21
CA PRO A 6 -55.04 -1.74 16.08
C PRO A 6 -54.27 -0.41 16.06
N LEU A 7 -53.20 -0.35 16.86
CA LEU A 7 -52.19 0.71 16.83
C LEU A 7 -51.58 0.81 15.43
N GLN A 8 -51.86 1.92 14.74
CA GLN A 8 -51.18 2.30 13.51
C GLN A 8 -49.74 2.68 13.86
N VAL A 9 -48.81 1.76 13.63
CA VAL A 9 -47.37 2.08 13.66
C VAL A 9 -47.06 2.80 12.35
N ASP A 10 -46.93 4.11 12.41
CA ASP A 10 -46.44 4.90 11.28
C ASP A 10 -45.02 4.43 10.94
N HIS A 11 -44.89 3.65 9.86
CA HIS A 11 -43.60 3.43 9.23
C HIS A 11 -43.16 4.77 8.63
N PRO A 12 -41.96 5.28 8.97
CA PRO A 12 -41.46 6.50 8.35
C PRO A 12 -41.42 6.31 6.83
N ARG A 13 -41.96 7.30 6.11
CA ARG A 13 -42.02 7.31 4.64
C ARG A 13 -40.61 7.06 4.09
N SER A 14 -40.51 6.35 2.97
CA SER A 14 -39.22 6.02 2.32
C SER A 14 -38.33 7.24 2.06
N SER A 15 -38.92 8.44 1.95
CA SER A 15 -38.23 9.73 1.85
C SER A 15 -37.39 10.09 3.09
N ASP A 16 -37.84 9.75 4.29
CA ASP A 16 -37.16 10.12 5.54
C ASP A 16 -35.97 9.19 5.84
N ARG A 17 -36.04 7.93 5.39
CA ARG A 17 -34.89 7.01 5.41
C ARG A 17 -33.79 7.41 4.43
N ALA A 18 -34.15 8.03 3.30
CA ALA A 18 -33.18 8.55 2.34
C ALA A 18 -32.43 9.77 2.89
N ALA A 19 -33.13 10.67 3.61
CA ALA A 19 -32.53 11.85 4.24
C ALA A 19 -31.56 11.51 5.39
N LEU A 20 -31.78 10.41 6.12
CA LEU A 20 -30.85 9.92 7.16
C LEU A 20 -29.57 9.27 6.59
N LEU A 21 -29.60 8.88 5.32
CA LEU A 21 -28.49 8.30 4.56
C LEU A 21 -27.93 9.28 3.51
N ASP A 22 -28.23 10.58 3.63
CA ASP A 22 -27.73 11.61 2.73
C ASP A 22 -26.24 11.84 3.02
N GLU A 23 -25.44 10.86 2.59
CA GLU A 23 -24.03 10.81 2.78
C GLU A 23 -23.41 11.96 2.00
N ALA A 24 -22.79 12.91 2.72
CA ALA A 24 -22.11 14.07 2.13
C ALA A 24 -21.33 13.68 0.86
N PRO A 25 -21.45 14.46 -0.24
CA PRO A 25 -20.99 14.04 -1.55
C PRO A 25 -19.50 13.75 -1.55
N LEU A 26 -19.11 12.66 -2.21
CA LEU A 26 -17.71 12.22 -2.29
C LEU A 26 -16.85 13.21 -3.07
N VAL A 27 -17.44 13.85 -4.09
CA VAL A 27 -16.84 14.94 -4.85
C VAL A 27 -17.48 16.25 -4.40
N GLN A 28 -16.67 17.17 -3.89
CA GLN A 28 -17.11 18.48 -3.41
C GLN A 28 -16.71 19.57 -4.39
N GLY A 29 -17.69 20.39 -4.77
CA GLY A 29 -17.55 21.47 -5.76
C GLY A 29 -18.64 21.37 -6.82
N LYS A 30 -19.05 22.51 -7.39
CA LYS A 30 -19.93 22.56 -8.58
C LYS A 30 -19.13 22.21 -9.85
N ASP A 31 -18.36 21.14 -9.78
CA ASP A 31 -17.41 20.77 -10.82
C ASP A 31 -18.13 19.94 -11.89
N ASP A 32 -18.52 20.61 -12.97
CA ASP A 32 -18.95 19.95 -14.21
C ASP A 32 -17.85 19.02 -14.74
N PHE A 33 -18.21 18.01 -15.55
CA PHE A 33 -17.28 17.02 -16.10
C PHE A 33 -16.07 17.66 -16.78
N ARG A 34 -16.25 18.83 -17.39
CA ARG A 34 -15.18 19.61 -17.98
C ARG A 34 -14.20 20.14 -16.94
N SER A 35 -14.68 20.78 -15.87
CA SER A 35 -13.82 21.35 -14.82
C SER A 35 -12.97 20.26 -14.16
N LEU A 36 -13.57 19.09 -13.89
CA LEU A 36 -12.87 17.93 -13.35
C LEU A 36 -11.72 17.50 -14.26
N THR A 37 -12.01 17.39 -15.56
CA THR A 37 -11.02 16.99 -16.56
C THR A 37 -9.88 18.01 -16.62
N ASP A 38 -10.22 19.29 -16.71
CA ASP A 38 -9.24 20.38 -16.84
C ASP A 38 -8.36 20.46 -15.60
N LYS A 39 -8.91 20.21 -14.41
CA LYS A 39 -8.17 20.20 -13.15
C LYS A 39 -7.16 19.06 -13.07
N VAL A 40 -7.57 17.83 -13.37
CA VAL A 40 -6.68 16.65 -13.30
C VAL A 40 -5.65 16.67 -14.45
N THR A 41 -6.08 16.97 -15.68
CA THR A 41 -5.17 17.04 -16.83
C THR A 41 -4.23 18.24 -16.74
N GLY A 42 -4.64 19.34 -16.08
CA GLY A 42 -3.80 20.51 -15.83
C GLY A 42 -2.54 20.19 -15.02
N ILE A 43 -2.61 19.26 -14.07
CA ILE A 43 -1.43 18.81 -13.30
C ILE A 43 -0.38 18.19 -14.22
N VAL A 44 -0.81 17.45 -15.24
CA VAL A 44 0.05 16.72 -16.17
C VAL A 44 0.47 17.57 -17.38
N LEU A 45 -0.40 18.43 -17.90
CA LEU A 45 -0.13 19.15 -19.15
C LEU A 45 0.62 20.47 -18.93
N ASN A 46 0.41 21.13 -17.78
CA ASN A 46 1.06 22.40 -17.46
C ASN A 46 2.55 22.25 -17.13
N LYS A 47 3.25 23.39 -17.02
CA LYS A 47 4.66 23.40 -16.59
C LYS A 47 4.77 22.93 -15.13
N PRO A 48 5.84 22.18 -14.77
CA PRO A 48 6.01 21.74 -13.40
C PRO A 48 6.18 22.96 -12.47
N PRO A 49 5.56 22.97 -11.28
CA PRO A 49 5.84 24.01 -10.30
C PRO A 49 7.29 23.90 -9.81
N SER A 50 7.89 25.02 -9.42
CA SER A 50 9.28 25.05 -8.91
C SER A 50 9.51 24.11 -7.73
N GLY A 51 8.51 23.97 -6.85
CA GLY A 51 8.55 23.04 -5.72
C GLY A 51 8.67 21.57 -6.13
N TRP A 52 8.11 21.16 -7.27
CA TRP A 52 8.27 19.80 -7.78
C TRP A 52 9.72 19.51 -8.15
N LEU A 53 10.41 20.48 -8.78
CA LEU A 53 11.81 20.32 -9.18
C LEU A 53 12.74 20.19 -7.97
N ILE A 54 12.50 20.96 -6.90
CA ILE A 54 13.26 20.84 -5.65
C ILE A 54 13.08 19.44 -5.03
N LEU A 55 11.83 18.98 -4.91
CA LEU A 55 11.53 17.65 -4.38
C LEU A 55 12.10 16.54 -5.26
N PHE A 56 12.08 16.71 -6.58
CA PHE A 56 12.64 15.77 -7.53
C PHE A 56 14.16 15.69 -7.40
N CYS A 57 14.87 16.82 -7.33
CA CYS A 57 16.31 16.84 -7.08
C CYS A 57 16.67 16.19 -5.73
N LEU A 58 15.88 16.42 -4.68
CA LEU A 58 16.09 15.77 -3.38
C LEU A 58 15.88 14.24 -3.49
N ALA A 59 14.81 13.79 -4.13
CA ALA A 59 14.53 12.36 -4.32
C ALA A 59 15.64 11.68 -5.15
N VAL A 60 16.11 12.34 -6.22
CA VAL A 60 17.21 11.85 -7.06
C VAL A 60 18.52 11.81 -6.26
N SER A 61 18.78 12.78 -5.38
CA SER A 61 19.99 12.75 -4.54
C SER A 61 20.02 11.52 -3.61
N LEU A 62 18.87 11.15 -3.02
CA LEU A 62 18.73 9.93 -2.24
C LEU A 62 18.82 8.67 -3.11
N LEU A 63 18.30 8.70 -4.34
CA LEU A 63 18.44 7.62 -5.30
C LEU A 63 19.92 7.41 -5.71
N LEU A 64 20.71 8.48 -5.82
CA LEU A 64 22.14 8.37 -6.07
C LEU A 64 22.87 7.74 -4.87
N VAL A 65 22.44 8.02 -3.64
CA VAL A 65 22.95 7.33 -2.44
C VAL A 65 22.65 5.83 -2.51
N LEU A 66 21.44 5.44 -2.94
CA LEU A 66 21.11 4.03 -3.17
C LEU A 66 22.03 3.40 -4.23
N GLY A 67 22.16 4.05 -5.38
CA GLY A 67 23.02 3.57 -6.47
C GLY A 67 24.47 3.39 -6.02
N GLY A 68 25.03 4.36 -5.31
CA GLY A 68 26.37 4.28 -4.74
C GLY A 68 26.52 3.15 -3.71
N SER A 69 25.52 2.97 -2.84
CA SER A 69 25.51 1.90 -1.83
C SER A 69 25.47 0.52 -2.47
N LEU A 70 24.65 0.33 -3.51
CA LEU A 70 24.54 -0.93 -4.25
C LEU A 70 25.80 -1.22 -5.07
N VAL A 71 26.40 -0.22 -5.71
CA VAL A 71 27.68 -0.39 -6.43
C VAL A 71 28.78 -0.81 -5.47
N HIS A 72 28.87 -0.19 -4.29
CA HIS A 72 29.84 -0.58 -3.27
C HIS A 72 29.58 -2.00 -2.73
N LEU A 73 28.31 -2.35 -2.48
CA LEU A 73 27.90 -3.69 -2.06
C LEU A 73 28.33 -4.76 -3.07
N VAL A 74 28.07 -4.55 -4.36
CA VAL A 74 28.45 -5.51 -5.41
C VAL A 74 29.97 -5.57 -5.57
N GLY A 75 30.67 -4.44 -5.46
CA GLY A 75 32.12 -4.37 -5.65
C GLY A 75 32.95 -4.93 -4.50
N THR A 76 32.46 -4.84 -3.26
CA THR A 76 33.19 -5.29 -2.05
C THR A 76 32.63 -6.57 -1.44
N GLY A 77 31.32 -6.81 -1.61
CA GLY A 77 30.62 -7.98 -1.08
C GLY A 77 29.73 -7.66 0.12
N ILE A 78 28.92 -8.64 0.53
CA ILE A 78 27.85 -8.48 1.52
C ILE A 78 28.34 -8.14 2.94
N GLY A 79 29.62 -8.37 3.23
CA GLY A 79 30.24 -8.08 4.52
C GLY A 79 30.34 -6.59 4.88
N ILE A 80 29.96 -5.68 3.98
CA ILE A 80 29.84 -4.25 4.30
C ILE A 80 28.61 -3.94 5.18
N TRP A 81 27.61 -4.81 5.15
CA TRP A 81 26.47 -4.75 6.06
C TRP A 81 26.85 -5.30 7.42
N GLY A 82 26.16 -4.85 8.47
CA GLY A 82 26.41 -5.25 9.86
C GLY A 82 25.99 -6.67 10.21
N LEU A 83 25.80 -7.52 9.20
CA LEU A 83 25.39 -8.91 9.34
C LEU A 83 26.50 -9.74 9.97
N ASN A 84 26.10 -10.80 10.65
CA ASN A 84 27.03 -11.79 11.20
C ASN A 84 26.46 -13.20 10.99
N THR A 85 27.19 -14.22 11.42
CA THR A 85 26.79 -15.62 11.21
C THR A 85 25.55 -16.03 11.99
N THR A 86 25.23 -15.34 13.10
CA THR A 86 24.03 -15.58 13.91
C THR A 86 22.85 -14.75 13.39
N VAL A 87 23.06 -13.44 13.24
CA VAL A 87 22.10 -12.50 12.65
C VAL A 87 22.52 -12.25 11.21
N ASN A 88 22.15 -13.21 10.36
CA ASN A 88 22.44 -13.20 8.93
C ASN A 88 21.41 -12.40 8.11
N TRP A 89 20.28 -12.03 8.72
CA TRP A 89 19.28 -11.12 8.17
C TRP A 89 18.92 -10.04 9.18
N ALA A 90 18.82 -8.81 8.68
CA ALA A 90 18.43 -7.66 9.46
C ALA A 90 17.78 -6.60 8.56
N TRP A 91 18.47 -5.51 8.24
CA TRP A 91 17.93 -4.36 7.50
C TRP A 91 17.56 -4.67 6.05
N ASP A 92 18.25 -5.64 5.45
CA ASP A 92 17.98 -6.17 4.12
C ASP A 92 16.57 -6.76 4.03
N ILE A 93 16.29 -7.85 4.74
CA ILE A 93 14.98 -8.49 4.68
C ILE A 93 13.90 -7.66 5.41
N THR A 94 14.27 -6.87 6.43
CA THR A 94 13.35 -5.89 7.04
C THR A 94 12.87 -4.88 6.00
N GLY A 95 13.79 -4.32 5.20
CA GLY A 95 13.49 -3.39 4.12
C GLY A 95 12.63 -4.05 3.03
N PHE A 96 12.95 -5.29 2.65
CA PHE A 96 12.16 -6.08 1.73
C PHE A 96 10.69 -6.20 2.17
N VAL A 97 10.44 -6.79 3.35
CA VAL A 97 9.08 -7.04 3.85
C VAL A 97 8.32 -5.73 4.09
N PHE A 98 9.02 -4.67 4.49
CA PHE A 98 8.46 -3.33 4.65
C PHE A 98 7.91 -2.78 3.32
N TRP A 99 8.71 -2.81 2.26
CA TRP A 99 8.30 -2.30 0.95
C TRP A 99 7.22 -3.16 0.29
N VAL A 100 7.34 -4.49 0.40
CA VAL A 100 6.27 -5.39 -0.04
C VAL A 100 4.97 -5.07 0.70
N GLY A 101 5.03 -4.94 2.03
CA GLY A 101 3.89 -4.61 2.87
C GLY A 101 3.21 -3.29 2.47
N ILE A 102 3.98 -2.22 2.24
CA ILE A 102 3.44 -0.95 1.73
C ILE A 102 2.71 -1.14 0.41
N GLY A 103 3.25 -1.97 -0.49
CA GLY A 103 2.68 -2.21 -1.81
C GLY A 103 1.26 -2.78 -1.77
N HIS A 104 0.92 -3.57 -0.74
CA HIS A 104 -0.35 -4.31 -0.68
C HIS A 104 -1.60 -3.42 -0.55
N ALA A 105 -1.48 -2.26 0.12
CA ALA A 105 -2.64 -1.39 0.32
C ALA A 105 -3.18 -0.82 -0.99
N GLY A 106 -2.31 -0.56 -1.97
CA GLY A 106 -2.75 0.00 -3.25
C GLY A 106 -3.66 -0.95 -4.01
N THR A 107 -3.25 -2.20 -4.13
CA THR A 107 -4.07 -3.28 -4.73
C THR A 107 -5.31 -3.61 -3.92
N LEU A 108 -5.29 -3.48 -2.59
CA LEU A 108 -6.51 -3.61 -1.79
C LEU A 108 -7.50 -2.49 -2.10
N ILE A 109 -7.03 -1.24 -2.19
CA ILE A 109 -7.88 -0.08 -2.53
C ILE A 109 -8.47 -0.22 -3.94
N SER A 110 -7.72 -0.72 -4.91
CA SER A 110 -8.20 -0.85 -6.29
C SER A 110 -9.04 -2.10 -6.54
N ALA A 111 -8.70 -3.24 -5.92
CA ALA A 111 -9.38 -4.51 -6.15
C ALA A 111 -10.46 -4.82 -5.10
N ILE A 112 -10.10 -4.89 -3.82
CA ILE A 112 -11.02 -5.34 -2.76
C ILE A 112 -12.16 -4.34 -2.57
N LEU A 113 -11.86 -3.04 -2.53
CA LEU A 113 -12.92 -2.01 -2.45
C LEU A 113 -13.78 -1.95 -3.71
N PHE A 114 -13.24 -2.33 -4.88
CA PHE A 114 -14.04 -2.47 -6.10
C PHE A 114 -15.03 -3.63 -5.99
N LEU A 115 -14.60 -4.78 -5.48
CA LEU A 115 -15.48 -5.93 -5.25
C LEU A 115 -16.59 -5.61 -4.24
N PHE A 116 -16.27 -4.84 -3.19
CA PHE A 116 -17.27 -4.33 -2.24
C PHE A 116 -18.09 -3.13 -2.74
N ARG A 117 -17.92 -2.74 -4.02
CA ARG A 117 -18.60 -1.62 -4.68
C ARG A 117 -18.50 -0.30 -3.90
N GLN A 118 -17.39 -0.08 -3.21
CA GLN A 118 -17.15 1.12 -2.42
C GLN A 118 -16.76 2.29 -3.33
N LYS A 119 -17.68 3.24 -3.53
CA LYS A 119 -17.51 4.38 -4.46
C LYS A 119 -16.38 5.34 -4.06
N TRP A 120 -16.03 5.42 -2.77
CA TRP A 120 -14.99 6.34 -2.27
C TRP A 120 -13.57 5.97 -2.73
N ARG A 121 -13.32 4.76 -3.23
CA ARG A 121 -11.97 4.39 -3.74
C ARG A 121 -11.55 5.22 -4.97
N THR A 122 -12.51 5.70 -5.76
CA THR A 122 -12.32 6.26 -7.12
C THR A 122 -11.40 7.48 -7.18
N SER A 123 -11.31 8.26 -6.10
CA SER A 123 -10.44 9.45 -6.03
C SER A 123 -9.00 9.14 -5.61
N ILE A 124 -8.72 7.89 -5.21
CA ILE A 124 -7.44 7.47 -4.60
C ILE A 124 -6.82 6.28 -5.35
N ASN A 125 -7.64 5.44 -6.00
CA ASN A 125 -7.24 4.18 -6.63
C ASN A 125 -5.97 4.30 -7.48
N ARG A 126 -5.88 5.30 -8.37
CA ARG A 126 -4.76 5.42 -9.30
C ARG A 126 -3.44 5.73 -8.61
N ALA A 127 -3.47 6.63 -7.63
CA ALA A 127 -2.31 6.95 -6.81
C ALA A 127 -1.89 5.75 -5.95
N ALA A 128 -2.87 4.99 -5.44
CA ALA A 128 -2.63 3.81 -4.64
C ALA A 128 -2.03 2.66 -5.48
N GLU A 129 -2.56 2.40 -6.68
CA GLU A 129 -2.01 1.42 -7.64
C GLU A 129 -0.57 1.78 -8.05
N ALA A 130 -0.29 3.06 -8.32
CA ALA A 130 1.07 3.52 -8.64
C ALA A 130 2.02 3.32 -7.45
N MET A 131 1.56 3.63 -6.23
CA MET A 131 2.32 3.38 -5.00
C MET A 131 2.70 1.89 -4.89
N THR A 132 1.79 0.96 -5.20
CA THR A 132 2.08 -0.48 -5.22
C THR A 132 3.28 -0.78 -6.11
N ILE A 133 3.24 -0.36 -7.37
CA ILE A 133 4.27 -0.70 -8.35
C ILE A 133 5.63 -0.15 -7.92
N PHE A 134 5.68 1.08 -7.42
CA PHE A 134 6.93 1.70 -6.98
C PHE A 134 7.47 1.07 -5.69
N ALA A 135 6.59 0.70 -4.76
CA ALA A 135 6.98 -0.02 -3.55
C ALA A 135 7.53 -1.41 -3.91
N VAL A 136 6.90 -2.13 -4.83
CA VAL A 136 7.39 -3.43 -5.33
C VAL A 136 8.74 -3.29 -6.06
N ALA A 137 8.94 -2.22 -6.82
CA ALA A 137 10.24 -1.94 -7.45
C ALA A 137 11.35 -1.71 -6.39
N CYS A 138 11.03 -1.03 -5.28
CA CYS A 138 11.97 -0.86 -4.17
C CYS A 138 12.20 -2.19 -3.43
N ALA A 139 11.15 -2.98 -3.21
CA ALA A 139 11.25 -4.30 -2.60
C ALA A 139 12.14 -5.24 -3.41
N ALA A 140 11.97 -5.29 -4.73
CA ALA A 140 12.68 -6.21 -5.63
C ALA A 140 14.21 -6.04 -5.61
N ILE A 141 14.71 -4.88 -5.16
CA ILE A 141 16.15 -4.65 -4.96
C ILE A 141 16.70 -5.62 -3.92
N TYR A 142 15.98 -5.84 -2.83
CA TYR A 142 16.49 -6.59 -1.68
C TYR A 142 16.71 -8.07 -1.98
N PRO A 143 15.75 -8.85 -2.55
CA PRO A 143 15.95 -10.24 -2.92
C PRO A 143 17.17 -10.48 -3.82
N VAL A 144 17.53 -9.49 -4.63
CA VAL A 144 18.69 -9.57 -5.53
C VAL A 144 19.96 -9.11 -4.83
N ALA A 145 19.94 -7.96 -4.16
CA ALA A 145 21.12 -7.33 -3.56
C ALA A 145 21.64 -8.08 -2.32
N HIS A 146 20.76 -8.76 -1.57
CA HIS A 146 21.17 -9.55 -0.41
C HIS A 146 21.80 -10.91 -0.79
N LEU A 147 21.86 -11.24 -2.09
CA LEU A 147 22.59 -12.41 -2.54
C LEU A 147 24.10 -12.13 -2.49
N GLY A 148 24.86 -13.03 -1.88
CA GLY A 148 26.33 -12.95 -1.94
C GLY A 148 26.90 -13.05 -3.36
N ARG A 149 26.15 -13.62 -4.31
CA ARG A 149 26.55 -13.76 -5.73
C ARG A 149 25.40 -13.35 -6.66
N ILE A 150 25.23 -12.04 -6.81
CA ILE A 150 24.11 -11.41 -7.51
C ILE A 150 24.00 -11.86 -8.98
N TRP A 151 25.12 -12.06 -9.67
CA TRP A 151 25.14 -12.47 -11.08
C TRP A 151 24.52 -13.85 -11.36
N PHE A 152 24.33 -14.68 -10.32
CA PHE A 152 23.64 -15.97 -10.42
C PHE A 152 22.14 -15.90 -10.08
N ALA A 153 21.57 -14.71 -9.88
CA ALA A 153 20.14 -14.56 -9.57
C ALA A 153 19.21 -15.21 -10.61
N HIS A 154 19.67 -15.33 -11.87
CA HIS A 154 18.91 -16.00 -12.93
C HIS A 154 18.65 -17.49 -12.66
N TRP A 155 19.45 -18.16 -11.80
CA TRP A 155 19.20 -19.55 -11.38
C TRP A 155 18.00 -19.73 -10.46
N LEU A 156 17.41 -18.64 -9.96
CA LEU A 156 16.16 -18.70 -9.21
C LEU A 156 14.97 -18.99 -10.14
N PHE A 157 15.09 -18.71 -11.43
CA PHE A 157 14.01 -18.98 -12.38
C PHE A 157 14.11 -20.42 -12.91
N PRO A 158 12.97 -21.11 -13.10
CA PRO A 158 12.93 -22.46 -13.65
C PRO A 158 13.15 -22.42 -15.17
N ILE A 159 14.38 -22.16 -15.59
CA ILE A 159 14.78 -22.07 -16.99
C ILE A 159 15.54 -23.35 -17.35
N PRO A 160 15.15 -24.07 -18.43
CA PRO A 160 15.92 -25.19 -18.94
C PRO A 160 17.37 -24.77 -19.19
N ASN A 161 18.32 -25.48 -18.59
CA ASN A 161 19.75 -25.25 -18.75
C ASN A 161 20.47 -26.51 -19.21
N GLN A 162 21.72 -26.35 -19.63
CA GLN A 162 22.56 -27.43 -20.16
C GLN A 162 22.78 -28.58 -19.15
N MET A 163 22.62 -28.28 -17.86
CA MET A 163 22.84 -29.25 -16.77
C MET A 163 21.55 -29.97 -16.36
N SER A 164 20.38 -29.59 -16.91
CA SER A 164 19.06 -30.08 -16.50
C SER A 164 18.79 -29.93 -14.99
N ILE A 165 19.37 -28.92 -14.36
CA ILE A 165 19.21 -28.62 -12.94
C ILE A 165 18.08 -27.61 -12.76
N TRP A 166 17.24 -27.82 -11.74
CA TRP A 166 16.09 -26.98 -11.43
C TRP A 166 16.15 -26.41 -10.01
N PRO A 167 15.49 -25.28 -9.74
CA PRO A 167 15.33 -24.76 -8.38
C PRO A 167 14.59 -25.74 -7.45
N ASN A 168 14.84 -25.64 -6.15
CA ASN A 168 14.10 -26.40 -5.14
C ASN A 168 12.76 -25.73 -4.81
N PHE A 169 11.66 -26.31 -5.26
CA PHE A 169 10.29 -25.82 -5.04
C PHE A 169 9.75 -25.95 -3.61
N LYS A 170 10.55 -26.44 -2.65
CA LYS A 170 10.17 -26.50 -1.22
C LYS A 170 10.59 -25.25 -0.43
N SER A 171 11.44 -24.39 -0.99
CA SER A 171 11.95 -23.22 -0.29
C SER A 171 10.97 -22.04 -0.41
N PRO A 172 10.52 -21.46 0.72
CA PRO A 172 9.70 -20.25 0.72
C PRO A 172 10.36 -19.06 -0.01
N LEU A 173 11.68 -18.93 0.05
CA LEU A 173 12.43 -17.91 -0.71
C LEU A 173 12.24 -18.02 -2.22
N LEU A 174 12.08 -19.24 -2.76
CA LEU A 174 11.77 -19.41 -4.17
C LEU A 174 10.32 -19.02 -4.46
N TRP A 175 9.40 -19.33 -3.55
CA TRP A 175 8.00 -18.91 -3.68
C TRP A 175 7.90 -17.39 -3.71
N ASP A 176 8.75 -16.68 -2.97
CA ASP A 176 8.82 -15.22 -3.00
C ASP A 176 9.18 -14.68 -4.39
N VAL A 177 10.15 -15.30 -5.09
CA VAL A 177 10.48 -14.94 -6.47
C VAL A 177 9.25 -15.01 -7.39
N PHE A 178 8.45 -16.07 -7.28
CA PHE A 178 7.20 -16.19 -8.04
C PHE A 178 6.13 -15.20 -7.56
N ALA A 179 5.96 -15.04 -6.25
CA ALA A 179 4.96 -14.17 -5.67
C ALA A 179 5.21 -12.71 -6.07
N VAL A 180 6.42 -12.19 -5.86
CA VAL A 180 6.77 -10.80 -6.19
C VAL A 180 6.74 -10.56 -7.70
N SER A 181 7.25 -11.49 -8.52
CA SER A 181 7.23 -11.32 -9.99
C SER A 181 5.82 -11.34 -10.58
N THR A 182 4.97 -12.26 -10.13
CA THR A 182 3.56 -12.32 -10.56
C THR A 182 2.80 -11.11 -10.03
N TYR A 183 3.02 -10.71 -8.77
CA TYR A 183 2.42 -9.52 -8.18
C TYR A 183 2.79 -8.24 -8.91
N ALA A 184 4.09 -8.05 -9.23
CA ALA A 184 4.57 -6.91 -10.01
C ALA A 184 3.90 -6.86 -11.39
N THR A 185 3.85 -8.01 -12.08
CA THR A 185 3.30 -8.12 -13.43
C THR A 185 1.79 -7.83 -13.44
N VAL A 186 1.02 -8.49 -12.55
CA VAL A 186 -0.43 -8.30 -12.46
C VAL A 186 -0.76 -6.87 -12.03
N SER A 187 -0.05 -6.31 -11.06
CA SER A 187 -0.27 -4.92 -10.61
C SER A 187 0.03 -3.91 -11.72
N ALA A 188 1.12 -4.10 -12.47
CA ALA A 188 1.47 -3.24 -13.60
C ALA A 188 0.42 -3.32 -14.72
N LEU A 189 -0.04 -4.53 -15.07
CA LEU A 189 -1.10 -4.73 -16.06
C LEU A 189 -2.43 -4.12 -15.60
N PHE A 190 -2.83 -4.36 -14.36
CA PHE A 190 -4.09 -3.86 -13.81
C PHE A 190 -4.12 -2.33 -13.78
N TRP A 191 -3.04 -1.70 -13.29
CA TRP A 191 -2.88 -0.25 -13.30
C TRP A 191 -2.85 0.33 -14.72
N PHE A 192 -2.10 -0.29 -15.64
CA PHE A 192 -2.01 0.16 -17.02
C PHE A 192 -3.35 0.06 -17.74
N VAL A 193 -4.08 -1.05 -17.60
CA VAL A 193 -5.44 -1.20 -18.15
C VAL A 193 -6.35 -0.11 -17.62
N GLY A 194 -6.31 0.14 -16.32
CA GLY A 194 -7.07 1.22 -15.71
C GLY A 194 -6.74 2.59 -16.31
N LEU A 195 -5.47 2.85 -16.67
CA LEU A 195 -5.01 4.13 -17.23
C LEU A 195 -5.46 4.39 -18.66
N ILE A 196 -5.85 3.36 -19.44
CA ILE A 196 -6.16 3.49 -20.87
C ILE A 196 -7.17 4.63 -21.17
N PRO A 197 -8.33 4.74 -20.49
CA PRO A 197 -9.28 5.82 -20.74
C PRO A 197 -8.75 7.21 -20.35
N ASP A 198 -7.95 7.28 -19.30
CA ASP A 198 -7.39 8.55 -18.81
C ASP A 198 -6.27 9.05 -19.75
N LEU A 199 -5.46 8.13 -20.29
CA LEU A 199 -4.46 8.42 -21.32
C LEU A 199 -5.10 8.92 -22.62
N ALA A 200 -6.24 8.37 -23.02
CA ALA A 200 -7.01 8.89 -24.16
C ALA A 200 -7.46 10.33 -23.91
N THR A 201 -7.89 10.65 -22.68
CA THR A 201 -8.26 12.01 -22.30
C THR A 201 -7.06 12.96 -22.37
N LEU A 202 -5.87 12.52 -21.95
CA LEU A 202 -4.63 13.31 -22.06
C LEU A 202 -4.19 13.51 -23.51
N ARG A 203 -4.34 12.49 -24.37
CA ARG A 203 -4.09 12.60 -25.82
C ARG A 203 -4.95 13.70 -26.43
N ASP A 204 -6.25 13.70 -26.13
CA ASP A 204 -7.21 14.63 -26.73
C ASP A 204 -7.07 16.06 -26.20
N ARG A 205 -6.54 16.23 -24.98
CA ARG A 205 -6.27 17.54 -24.35
C ARG A 205 -4.88 18.09 -24.62
N ALA A 206 -3.93 17.25 -25.05
CA ALA A 206 -2.56 17.67 -25.28
C ALA A 206 -2.47 18.67 -26.45
N THR A 207 -1.81 19.81 -26.23
CA THR A 207 -1.58 20.84 -27.26
C THR A 207 -0.33 20.58 -28.11
N SER A 208 0.64 19.84 -27.57
CA SER A 208 1.88 19.48 -28.27
C SER A 208 1.72 18.18 -29.04
N ARG A 209 2.15 18.18 -30.32
CA ARG A 209 2.11 16.99 -31.19
C ARG A 209 2.86 15.80 -30.60
N THR A 210 4.01 16.04 -29.95
CA THR A 210 4.79 14.97 -29.30
C THR A 210 4.01 14.32 -28.18
N LYS A 211 3.36 15.12 -27.31
CA LYS A 211 2.52 14.59 -26.23
C LYS A 211 1.32 13.82 -26.76
N GLN A 212 0.69 14.32 -27.84
CA GLN A 212 -0.42 13.61 -28.51
C GLN A 212 0.02 12.24 -29.06
N ILE A 213 1.20 12.15 -29.69
CA ILE A 213 1.71 10.88 -30.21
C ILE A 213 2.01 9.91 -29.06
N VAL A 214 2.70 10.36 -28.01
CA VAL A 214 3.05 9.51 -26.86
C VAL A 214 1.79 8.99 -26.16
N PHE A 215 0.86 9.86 -25.78
CA PHE A 215 -0.40 9.42 -25.17
C PHE A 215 -1.28 8.63 -26.15
N GLY A 216 -1.19 8.91 -27.46
CA GLY A 216 -1.86 8.16 -28.51
C GLY A 216 -1.42 6.71 -28.60
N ILE A 217 -0.11 6.46 -28.51
CA ILE A 217 0.46 5.10 -28.46
C ILE A 217 0.03 4.41 -27.16
N LEU A 218 0.20 5.09 -26.01
CA LEU A 218 -0.10 4.50 -24.70
C LEU A 218 -1.59 4.20 -24.47
N CYS A 219 -2.50 4.94 -25.09
CA CYS A 219 -3.94 4.68 -24.97
C CYS A 219 -4.45 3.56 -25.89
N LEU A 220 -3.58 2.89 -26.67
CA LEU A 220 -3.90 1.75 -27.52
C LEU A 220 -5.11 1.98 -28.45
N GLY A 221 -5.25 3.21 -28.97
CA GLY A 221 -6.35 3.57 -29.87
C GLY A 221 -7.72 3.63 -29.19
N TRP A 222 -7.79 3.86 -27.88
CA TRP A 222 -9.05 4.02 -27.15
C TRP A 222 -9.90 5.18 -27.71
N ARG A 223 -11.17 4.88 -27.99
CA ARG A 223 -12.19 5.81 -28.55
C ARG A 223 -13.39 6.03 -27.64
N GLY A 224 -13.48 5.33 -26.50
CA GLY A 224 -14.64 5.40 -25.61
C GLY A 224 -15.93 4.81 -26.19
N SER A 225 -15.84 3.87 -27.14
CA SER A 225 -17.04 3.20 -27.69
C SER A 225 -17.73 2.32 -26.65
N HIS A 226 -19.04 2.07 -26.82
CA HIS A 226 -19.78 1.17 -25.92
C HIS A 226 -19.12 -0.22 -25.79
N ARG A 227 -18.63 -0.79 -26.91
CA ARG A 227 -17.91 -2.07 -26.90
C ARG A 227 -16.65 -2.02 -26.05
N HIS A 228 -15.88 -0.93 -26.14
CA HIS A 228 -14.66 -0.77 -25.35
C HIS A 228 -14.97 -0.73 -23.84
N TRP A 229 -16.00 0.03 -23.44
CA TRP A 229 -16.43 0.10 -22.04
C TRP A 229 -16.90 -1.24 -21.49
N LEU A 230 -17.72 -1.99 -22.25
CA LEU A 230 -18.22 -3.29 -21.83
C LEU A 230 -17.10 -4.32 -21.61
N HIS A 231 -16.06 -4.29 -22.45
CA HIS A 231 -14.88 -5.15 -22.26
C HIS A 231 -13.98 -4.65 -21.13
N TYR A 232 -13.79 -3.33 -21.00
CA TYR A 232 -12.99 -2.73 -19.94
C TYR A 232 -13.54 -3.06 -18.55
N GLU A 233 -14.85 -2.91 -18.33
CA GLU A 233 -15.46 -3.21 -17.03
C GLU A 233 -15.34 -4.71 -16.68
N LYS A 234 -15.54 -5.60 -17.65
CA LYS A 234 -15.33 -7.04 -17.46
C LYS A 234 -13.88 -7.37 -17.14
N ALA A 235 -12.93 -6.78 -17.86
CA ALA A 235 -11.51 -6.97 -17.61
C ALA A 235 -11.12 -6.45 -16.22
N TYR A 236 -11.57 -5.26 -15.84
CA TYR A 236 -11.31 -4.66 -14.53
C TYR A 236 -11.86 -5.53 -13.40
N LEU A 237 -13.08 -6.08 -13.56
CA LEU A 237 -13.67 -7.03 -12.61
C LEU A 237 -12.85 -8.33 -12.47
N ILE A 238 -12.38 -8.89 -13.59
CA ILE A 238 -11.54 -10.10 -13.58
C ILE A 238 -10.20 -9.80 -12.90
N PHE A 239 -9.54 -8.69 -13.23
CA PHE A 239 -8.30 -8.29 -12.57
C PHE A 239 -8.49 -8.04 -11.08
N ALA A 240 -9.58 -7.40 -10.66
CA ALA A 240 -9.89 -7.21 -9.25
C ALA A 240 -10.14 -8.54 -8.52
N GLY A 241 -10.86 -9.47 -9.18
CA GLY A 241 -11.10 -10.82 -8.68
C GLY A 241 -9.82 -11.66 -8.53
N LEU A 242 -8.90 -11.57 -9.50
CA LEU A 242 -7.61 -12.28 -9.46
C LEU A 242 -6.59 -11.64 -8.51
N SER A 243 -6.57 -10.30 -8.44
CA SER A 243 -5.64 -9.56 -7.59
C SER A 243 -5.95 -9.76 -6.11
N THR A 244 -7.21 -9.98 -5.74
CA THR A 244 -7.61 -10.13 -4.33
C THR A 244 -6.96 -11.35 -3.65
N PRO A 245 -7.08 -12.59 -4.18
CA PRO A 245 -6.33 -13.74 -3.66
C PRO A 245 -4.81 -13.55 -3.76
N LEU A 246 -4.33 -12.91 -4.83
CA LEU A 246 -2.90 -12.68 -5.03
C LEU A 246 -2.29 -11.80 -3.93
N VAL A 247 -2.97 -10.71 -3.56
CA VAL A 247 -2.55 -9.82 -2.46
C VAL A 247 -2.49 -10.58 -1.13
N LEU A 248 -3.47 -11.44 -0.87
CA LEU A 248 -3.47 -12.24 0.35
C LEU A 248 -2.37 -13.31 0.33
N SER A 249 -2.12 -13.94 -0.81
CA SER A 249 -1.13 -15.02 -0.94
C SER A 249 0.30 -14.52 -0.95
N VAL A 250 0.60 -13.38 -1.60
CA VAL A 250 1.96 -12.84 -1.71
C VAL A 250 2.53 -12.52 -0.34
N HIS A 251 1.81 -11.75 0.47
CA HIS A 251 2.30 -11.41 1.81
C HIS A 251 2.27 -12.60 2.78
N THR A 252 1.39 -13.59 2.53
CA THR A 252 1.43 -14.89 3.21
C THR A 252 2.70 -15.66 2.86
N ILE A 253 3.11 -15.69 1.59
CA ILE A 253 4.35 -16.34 1.15
C ILE A 253 5.57 -15.69 1.82
N VAL A 254 5.62 -14.36 1.83
CA VAL A 254 6.68 -13.63 2.55
C VAL A 254 6.68 -13.96 4.05
N SER A 255 5.52 -14.17 4.66
CA SER A 255 5.45 -14.61 6.06
C SER A 255 5.95 -16.05 6.27
N PHE A 256 5.84 -16.91 5.25
CA PHE A 256 6.32 -18.29 5.31
C PHE A 256 7.84 -18.41 5.35
N ASP A 257 8.58 -17.39 4.89
CA ASP A 257 10.03 -17.32 5.07
C ASP A 257 10.43 -17.40 6.55
N PHE A 258 9.57 -16.90 7.44
CA PHE A 258 9.76 -16.98 8.89
C PHE A 258 8.99 -18.15 9.49
N ALA A 259 7.70 -18.27 9.20
CA ALA A 259 6.79 -19.20 9.88
C ALA A 259 7.16 -20.68 9.71
N VAL A 260 7.77 -21.06 8.57
CA VAL A 260 8.19 -22.44 8.27
C VAL A 260 9.53 -22.78 8.95
N SER A 261 10.28 -21.77 9.42
CA SER A 261 11.51 -21.98 10.19
C SER A 261 11.21 -22.64 11.54
N ILE A 262 12.24 -23.24 12.13
CA ILE A 262 12.20 -23.84 13.47
C ILE A 262 12.59 -22.86 14.58
N VAL A 263 13.01 -21.64 14.23
CA VAL A 263 13.51 -20.64 15.18
C VAL A 263 12.39 -20.21 16.15
N PRO A 264 12.64 -20.20 17.48
CA PRO A 264 11.66 -19.76 18.45
C PRO A 264 11.25 -18.30 18.22
N GLY A 265 9.96 -18.02 18.30
CA GLY A 265 9.40 -16.71 17.95
C GLY A 265 9.23 -16.44 16.45
N TRP A 266 9.69 -17.34 15.57
CA TRP A 266 9.30 -17.38 14.14
C TRP A 266 8.32 -18.51 13.84
N HIS A 267 8.52 -19.68 14.46
CA HIS A 267 7.69 -20.86 14.21
C HIS A 267 6.27 -20.70 14.79
N THR A 268 5.38 -20.02 14.06
CA THR A 268 4.00 -19.77 14.49
C THR A 268 3.03 -19.74 13.32
N THR A 269 1.82 -20.23 13.57
CA THR A 269 0.76 -20.37 12.56
C THR A 269 -0.06 -19.09 12.36
N ILE A 270 0.06 -18.11 13.26
CA ILE A 270 -0.67 -16.83 13.15
C ILE A 270 -0.02 -15.86 12.17
N PHE A 271 1.25 -16.09 11.78
CA PHE A 271 2.02 -15.17 10.94
C PHE A 271 1.36 -14.82 9.61
N PRO A 272 0.83 -15.76 8.80
CA PRO A 272 0.21 -15.40 7.53
C PRO A 272 -0.91 -14.34 7.61
N PRO A 273 -2.00 -14.53 8.39
CA PRO A 273 -3.03 -13.51 8.50
C PRO A 273 -2.55 -12.24 9.21
N TYR A 274 -1.65 -12.39 10.20
CA TYR A 274 -1.08 -11.26 10.93
C TYR A 274 -0.23 -10.35 10.04
N PHE A 275 0.66 -10.92 9.24
CA PHE A 275 1.51 -10.19 8.31
C PHE A 275 0.64 -9.44 7.28
N VAL A 276 -0.41 -10.09 6.75
CA VAL A 276 -1.36 -9.46 5.83
C VAL A 276 -2.06 -8.28 6.50
N ALA A 277 -2.55 -8.42 7.73
CA ALA A 277 -3.16 -7.31 8.48
C ALA A 277 -2.17 -6.14 8.66
N GLY A 278 -0.91 -6.47 9.00
CA GLY A 278 0.18 -5.50 9.10
C GLY A 278 0.49 -4.79 7.78
N ALA A 279 0.47 -5.49 6.65
CA ALA A 279 0.68 -4.90 5.33
C ALA A 279 -0.42 -3.90 4.96
N ILE A 280 -1.68 -4.24 5.25
CA ILE A 280 -2.80 -3.33 5.07
C ILE A 280 -2.64 -2.11 5.97
N PHE A 281 -2.30 -2.32 7.24
CA PHE A 281 -2.08 -1.26 8.22
C PHE A 281 -0.98 -0.27 7.80
N SER A 282 0.22 -0.75 7.45
CA SER A 282 1.33 0.10 6.98
C SER A 282 1.02 0.76 5.64
N GLY A 283 0.46 0.01 4.69
CA GLY A 283 0.19 0.54 3.36
C GLY A 283 -0.87 1.65 3.37
N PHE A 284 -1.96 1.52 4.14
CA PHE A 284 -2.93 2.61 4.28
C PHE A 284 -2.33 3.84 4.97
N ALA A 285 -1.44 3.65 5.94
CA ALA A 285 -0.72 4.75 6.57
C ALA A 285 0.18 5.47 5.55
N MET A 286 0.89 4.74 4.68
CA MET A 286 1.64 5.34 3.57
C MET A 286 0.74 6.12 2.60
N VAL A 287 -0.41 5.56 2.19
CA VAL A 287 -1.38 6.25 1.33
C VAL A 287 -1.86 7.55 1.97
N VAL A 288 -2.24 7.54 3.26
CA VAL A 288 -2.65 8.75 3.99
C VAL A 288 -1.55 9.81 3.95
N THR A 289 -0.29 9.41 4.18
CA THR A 289 0.86 10.33 4.19
C THR A 289 1.03 11.01 2.83
N LEU A 290 0.98 10.24 1.73
CA LEU A 290 1.08 10.75 0.37
C LEU A 290 -0.12 11.59 -0.04
N MET A 291 -1.34 11.14 0.27
CA MET A 291 -2.58 11.82 -0.13
C MET A 291 -2.80 13.12 0.63
N VAL A 292 -2.43 13.20 1.91
CA VAL A 292 -2.46 14.46 2.67
C VAL A 292 -1.57 15.51 2.03
N PHE A 293 -0.34 15.13 1.66
CA PHE A 293 0.60 16.01 0.99
C PHE A 293 0.10 16.41 -0.41
N ALA A 294 -0.25 15.43 -1.24
CA ALA A 294 -0.69 15.66 -2.62
C ALA A 294 -1.99 16.48 -2.70
N ARG A 295 -2.91 16.28 -1.75
CA ARG A 295 -4.15 17.06 -1.61
C ARG A 295 -3.86 18.56 -1.46
N LYS A 296 -2.88 18.94 -0.65
CA LYS A 296 -2.51 20.34 -0.43
C LYS A 296 -1.65 20.90 -1.55
N ALA A 297 -0.67 20.12 -2.03
CA ALA A 297 0.28 20.55 -3.06
C ALA A 297 -0.39 20.80 -4.42
N PHE A 298 -1.38 19.99 -4.79
CA PHE A 298 -2.04 20.07 -6.11
C PHE A 298 -3.48 20.63 -6.06
N GLY A 299 -3.93 21.15 -4.92
CA GLY A 299 -5.26 21.77 -4.82
C GLY A 299 -6.43 20.79 -5.02
N LEU A 300 -6.27 19.53 -4.61
CA LEU A 300 -7.23 18.45 -4.84
C LEU A 300 -8.25 18.29 -3.72
N GLN A 301 -8.48 19.32 -2.90
CA GLN A 301 -9.35 19.26 -1.73
C GLN A 301 -10.81 18.87 -2.04
N GLY A 302 -11.29 19.22 -3.24
CA GLY A 302 -12.64 18.87 -3.71
C GLY A 302 -12.78 17.43 -4.21
N LEU A 303 -11.68 16.78 -4.61
CA LEU A 303 -11.70 15.37 -5.06
C LEU A 303 -11.32 14.42 -3.92
N ILE A 304 -10.24 14.74 -3.22
CA ILE A 304 -9.79 14.01 -2.03
C ILE A 304 -10.36 14.73 -0.81
N THR A 305 -11.62 14.45 -0.51
CA THR A 305 -12.34 15.04 0.64
C THR A 305 -11.88 14.45 1.98
N ILE A 306 -12.25 15.10 3.09
CA ILE A 306 -11.95 14.59 4.45
C ILE A 306 -12.58 13.21 4.66
N ARG A 307 -13.71 12.92 4.01
CA ARG A 307 -14.40 11.62 4.11
C ARG A 307 -13.53 10.47 3.60
N HIS A 308 -12.81 10.68 2.49
CA HIS A 308 -11.84 9.71 1.97
C HIS A 308 -10.77 9.38 3.00
N LEU A 309 -10.17 10.44 3.57
CA LEU A 309 -9.15 10.35 4.59
C LEU A 309 -9.67 9.67 5.87
N GLU A 310 -10.86 10.05 6.34
CA GLU A 310 -11.50 9.45 7.52
C GLU A 310 -11.77 7.95 7.32
N ASN A 311 -12.26 7.54 6.14
CA ASN A 311 -12.50 6.13 5.84
C ASN A 311 -11.20 5.32 5.84
N MET A 312 -10.11 5.86 5.31
CA MET A 312 -8.79 5.21 5.40
C MET A 312 -8.35 5.05 6.85
N ASN A 313 -8.53 6.06 7.70
CA ASN A 313 -8.20 5.93 9.12
C ASN A 313 -9.03 4.86 9.84
N LYS A 314 -10.30 4.68 9.47
CA LYS A 314 -11.11 3.59 10.05
C LYS A 314 -10.53 2.22 9.71
N VAL A 315 -10.03 2.05 8.47
CA VAL A 315 -9.31 0.82 8.08
C VAL A 315 -8.04 0.66 8.88
N ILE A 316 -7.24 1.73 9.06
CA ILE A 316 -6.01 1.73 9.89
C ILE A 316 -6.32 1.32 11.33
N VAL A 317 -7.40 1.81 11.94
CA VAL A 317 -7.79 1.39 13.31
C VAL A 317 -8.16 -0.08 13.32
N ALA A 318 -9.00 -0.52 12.38
CA ALA A 318 -9.44 -1.91 12.33
C ALA A 318 -8.25 -2.87 12.22
N THR A 319 -7.33 -2.64 11.28
CA THR A 319 -6.16 -3.50 11.11
C THR A 319 -5.13 -3.31 12.22
N GLY A 320 -4.96 -2.11 12.75
CA GLY A 320 -4.10 -1.85 13.92
C GLY A 320 -4.57 -2.61 15.17
N THR A 321 -5.88 -2.73 15.38
CA THR A 321 -6.42 -3.56 16.47
C THR A 321 -6.22 -5.06 16.22
N MET A 322 -6.28 -5.53 14.97
CA MET A 322 -5.97 -6.92 14.61
C MET A 322 -4.48 -7.25 14.86
N VAL A 323 -3.58 -6.33 14.50
CA VAL A 323 -2.13 -6.42 14.78
C VAL A 323 -1.88 -6.44 16.29
N GLY A 324 -2.51 -5.53 17.05
CA GLY A 324 -2.41 -5.52 18.52
C GLY A 324 -2.94 -6.80 19.17
N TYR A 325 -4.03 -7.37 18.65
CA TYR A 325 -4.52 -8.67 19.07
C TYR A 325 -3.49 -9.79 18.80
N ALA A 326 -2.86 -9.80 17.63
CA ALA A 326 -1.83 -10.79 17.31
C ALA A 326 -0.63 -10.71 18.27
N TYR A 327 -0.15 -9.51 18.61
CA TYR A 327 0.91 -9.35 19.62
C TYR A 327 0.51 -9.92 20.99
N GLY A 328 -0.73 -9.64 21.43
CA GLY A 328 -1.25 -10.19 22.68
C GLY A 328 -1.35 -11.71 22.65
N MET A 329 -1.78 -12.26 21.50
CA MET A 329 -1.91 -13.71 21.31
C MET A 329 -0.55 -14.41 21.27
N GLU A 330 0.45 -13.81 20.65
CA GLU A 330 1.82 -14.32 20.67
C GLU A 330 2.37 -14.42 22.10
N LEU A 331 2.20 -13.37 22.90
CA LEU A 331 2.59 -13.38 24.32
C LEU A 331 1.82 -14.45 25.11
N PHE A 332 0.52 -14.57 24.87
CA PHE A 332 -0.32 -15.57 25.51
C PHE A 332 0.13 -17.00 25.16
N ILE A 333 0.36 -17.30 23.88
CA ILE A 333 0.80 -18.63 23.43
C ILE A 333 2.22 -18.93 23.90
N ALA A 334 3.12 -17.95 23.95
CA ALA A 334 4.46 -18.14 24.52
C ALA A 334 4.37 -18.61 25.98
N TRP A 335 3.50 -17.98 26.77
CA TRP A 335 3.23 -18.40 28.15
C TRP A 335 2.52 -19.77 28.23
N TYR A 336 1.48 -19.96 27.42
CA TYR A 336 0.62 -21.17 27.42
C TYR A 336 1.34 -22.44 26.92
N SER A 337 2.28 -22.31 25.96
CA SER A 337 2.97 -23.45 25.34
C SER A 337 3.84 -24.26 26.31
N GLY A 338 4.24 -23.66 27.43
CA GLY A 338 5.18 -24.26 28.38
C GLY A 338 6.64 -24.40 27.88
N ASN A 339 6.91 -24.10 26.60
CA ASN A 339 8.25 -24.20 26.02
C ASN A 339 9.17 -23.14 26.63
N ALA A 340 10.32 -23.56 27.15
CA ALA A 340 11.30 -22.65 27.76
C ALA A 340 11.88 -21.65 26.75
N TYR A 341 12.11 -22.08 25.50
CA TYR A 341 12.71 -21.24 24.46
C TYR A 341 11.74 -20.16 23.97
N GLU A 342 10.46 -20.49 23.76
CA GLU A 342 9.43 -19.51 23.38
C GLU A 342 9.22 -18.48 24.49
N ARG A 343 9.10 -18.93 25.75
CA ARG A 343 8.99 -18.01 26.90
C ARG A 343 10.20 -17.08 26.99
N PHE A 344 11.40 -17.59 26.77
CA PHE A 344 12.61 -16.78 26.75
C PHE A 344 12.64 -15.79 25.58
N ALA A 345 12.26 -16.21 24.37
CA ALA A 345 12.25 -15.35 23.18
C ALA A 345 11.36 -14.11 23.40
N PHE A 346 10.15 -14.30 23.92
CA PHE A 346 9.25 -13.19 24.23
C PHE A 346 9.67 -12.36 25.44
N ALA A 347 10.24 -12.98 26.48
CA ALA A 347 10.84 -12.24 27.58
C ALA A 347 12.03 -11.37 27.10
N ASN A 348 12.84 -11.88 26.17
CA ASN A 348 13.95 -11.17 25.56
C ASN A 348 13.48 -10.00 24.68
N ARG A 349 12.32 -10.11 24.01
CA ARG A 349 11.69 -8.97 23.31
C ARG A 349 11.34 -7.84 24.29
N ILE A 350 10.78 -8.17 25.46
CA ILE A 350 10.26 -7.18 26.42
C ILE A 350 11.36 -6.57 27.30
N LEU A 351 12.31 -7.39 27.77
CA LEU A 351 13.31 -7.03 28.79
C LEU A 351 14.76 -7.09 28.28
N GLY A 352 14.99 -7.65 27.10
CA GLY A 352 16.33 -7.88 26.56
C GLY A 352 16.98 -6.63 25.95
N PRO A 353 18.13 -6.79 25.28
CA PRO A 353 18.91 -5.68 24.70
C PRO A 353 18.14 -4.84 23.68
N TYR A 354 17.13 -5.43 23.03
CA TYR A 354 16.28 -4.78 22.03
C TYR A 354 14.90 -4.35 22.59
N ALA A 355 14.74 -4.28 23.92
CA ALA A 355 13.50 -3.82 24.55
C ALA A 355 13.04 -2.45 24.01
N TRP A 356 13.99 -1.54 23.76
CA TRP A 356 13.70 -0.22 23.18
C TRP A 356 12.99 -0.33 21.81
N ALA A 357 13.36 -1.29 20.97
CA ALA A 357 12.74 -1.51 19.66
C ALA A 357 11.33 -2.10 19.81
N TYR A 358 11.15 -3.07 20.71
CA TYR A 358 9.85 -3.66 21.01
C TYR A 358 8.85 -2.64 21.59
N TRP A 359 9.26 -1.83 22.58
CA TRP A 359 8.39 -0.81 23.16
C TRP A 359 8.07 0.32 22.19
N THR A 360 9.01 0.69 21.31
CA THR A 360 8.75 1.63 20.22
C THR A 360 7.71 1.06 19.25
N MET A 361 7.88 -0.20 18.82
CA MET A 361 6.92 -0.91 17.97
C MET A 361 5.52 -0.93 18.58
N VAL A 362 5.38 -1.41 19.83
CA VAL A 362 4.07 -1.49 20.51
C VAL A 362 3.42 -0.11 20.66
N SER A 363 4.20 0.91 21.02
CA SER A 363 3.68 2.28 21.14
C SER A 363 3.15 2.81 19.80
N CYS A 364 3.94 2.67 18.73
CA CYS A 364 3.60 3.12 17.39
C CYS A 364 2.42 2.36 16.76
N ASN A 365 2.35 1.04 16.93
CA ASN A 365 1.37 0.20 16.25
C ASN A 365 0.09 -0.02 17.07
N VAL A 366 0.18 -0.03 18.41
CA VAL A 366 -0.98 -0.33 19.27
C VAL A 366 -1.55 0.93 19.89
N ILE A 367 -0.74 1.86 20.39
CA ILE A 367 -1.23 3.00 21.19
C ILE A 367 -1.69 4.15 20.30
N PHE A 368 -0.81 4.70 19.46
CA PHE A 368 -1.13 5.89 18.65
C PHE A 368 -2.33 5.73 17.71
N PRO A 369 -2.54 4.58 17.02
CA PRO A 369 -3.69 4.41 16.14
C PRO A 369 -5.02 4.42 16.87
N GLN A 370 -5.08 4.07 18.17
CA GLN A 370 -6.34 4.13 18.93
C GLN A 370 -6.85 5.57 19.08
N LEU A 371 -6.00 6.57 18.92
CA LEU A 371 -6.43 7.97 18.91
C LEU A 371 -7.42 8.25 17.78
N PHE A 372 -7.41 7.47 16.69
CA PHE A 372 -8.39 7.59 15.61
C PHE A 372 -9.80 7.09 15.97
N TRP A 373 -10.03 6.48 17.15
CA TRP A 373 -11.40 6.29 17.66
C TRP A 373 -12.11 7.63 17.87
N PHE A 374 -11.36 8.65 18.32
CA PHE A 374 -11.88 10.00 18.50
C PHE A 374 -12.04 10.71 17.16
N LYS A 375 -13.30 11.00 16.78
CA LYS A 375 -13.63 11.68 15.51
C LYS A 375 -12.83 12.96 15.31
N LYS A 376 -12.62 13.76 16.37
CA LYS A 376 -11.82 15.01 16.34
C LYS A 376 -10.39 14.78 15.84
N VAL A 377 -9.75 13.68 16.24
CA VAL A 377 -8.39 13.32 15.81
C VAL A 377 -8.45 12.73 14.40
N ARG A 378 -9.41 11.84 14.15
CA ARG A 378 -9.58 11.15 12.87
C ARG A 378 -9.88 12.06 11.69
N THR A 379 -10.48 13.23 11.91
CA THR A 379 -10.75 14.23 10.86
C THR A 379 -9.76 15.40 10.86
N SER A 380 -8.68 15.33 11.65
CA SER A 380 -7.67 16.39 11.74
C SER A 380 -6.45 16.05 10.87
N ILE A 381 -6.26 16.80 9.79
CA ILE A 381 -5.18 16.56 8.81
C ILE A 381 -3.78 16.46 9.46
N PRO A 382 -3.36 17.37 10.37
CA PRO A 382 -2.05 17.24 11.02
C PRO A 382 -1.92 15.98 11.86
N ALA A 383 -2.97 15.61 12.61
CA ALA A 383 -2.94 14.41 13.45
C ALA A 383 -2.84 13.14 12.58
N MET A 384 -3.60 13.09 11.49
CA MET A 384 -3.55 12.00 10.53
C MET A 384 -2.15 11.79 9.95
N PHE A 385 -1.50 12.88 9.56
CA PHE A 385 -0.15 12.84 8.97
C PHE A 385 0.91 12.36 9.96
N ILE A 386 0.84 12.85 11.20
CA ILE A 386 1.79 12.44 12.25
C ILE A 386 1.58 10.96 12.61
N ILE A 387 0.33 10.55 12.86
CA ILE A 387 0.02 9.16 13.25
C ILE A 387 0.38 8.20 12.11
N SER A 388 0.12 8.56 10.85
CA SER A 388 0.47 7.69 9.72
C SER A 388 1.98 7.46 9.55
N ILE A 389 2.80 8.48 9.84
CA ILE A 389 4.27 8.32 9.88
C ILE A 389 4.68 7.41 11.05
N LEU A 390 4.12 7.62 12.23
CA LEU A 390 4.39 6.78 13.40
C LEU A 390 4.04 5.31 13.14
N VAL A 391 2.90 5.05 12.49
CA VAL A 391 2.51 3.69 12.06
C VAL A 391 3.56 3.07 11.15
N ASN A 392 4.03 3.79 10.12
CA ASN A 392 5.06 3.26 9.22
C ASN A 392 6.38 2.97 9.94
N ILE A 393 6.79 3.84 10.87
CA ILE A 393 7.98 3.61 11.71
C ILE A 393 7.78 2.37 12.59
N GLY A 394 6.62 2.24 13.25
CA GLY A 394 6.29 1.09 14.08
C GLY A 394 6.26 -0.22 13.28
N MET A 395 5.74 -0.20 12.06
CA MET A 395 5.69 -1.37 11.18
C MET A 395 7.06 -1.77 10.63
N TRP A 396 7.98 -0.81 10.45
CA TRP A 396 9.38 -1.14 10.19
C TRP A 396 10.01 -1.82 11.41
N PHE A 397 9.79 -1.28 12.62
CA PHE A 397 10.27 -1.90 13.85
C PHE A 397 9.64 -3.27 14.09
N GLU A 398 8.39 -3.50 13.69
CA GLU A 398 7.75 -4.80 13.78
C GLU A 398 8.56 -5.87 13.04
N ARG A 399 8.90 -5.61 11.77
CA ARG A 399 9.71 -6.54 10.97
C ARG A 399 11.09 -6.70 11.58
N PHE A 400 11.76 -5.60 11.94
CA PHE A 400 13.06 -5.64 12.59
C PHE A 400 13.05 -6.46 13.88
N VAL A 401 12.04 -6.29 14.73
CA VAL A 401 11.89 -7.01 15.99
C VAL A 401 11.67 -8.49 15.72
N ILE A 402 10.73 -8.87 14.85
CA ILE A 402 10.49 -10.28 14.51
C ILE A 402 11.80 -10.94 14.07
N ILE A 403 12.52 -10.29 13.14
CA ILE A 403 13.73 -10.85 12.53
C ILE A 403 14.89 -10.90 13.54
N VAL A 404 15.35 -9.74 14.01
CA VAL A 404 16.61 -9.64 14.75
C VAL A 404 16.48 -10.17 16.17
N THR A 405 15.36 -9.94 16.86
CA THR A 405 15.22 -10.37 18.26
C THR A 405 15.08 -11.89 18.42
N SER A 406 14.66 -12.59 17.35
CA SER A 406 14.54 -14.05 17.34
C SER A 406 15.83 -14.73 16.85
N LEU A 407 16.62 -14.05 16.00
CA LEU A 407 17.92 -14.58 15.53
C LEU A 407 19.06 -14.35 16.52
N HIS A 408 19.16 -13.16 17.12
CA HIS A 408 20.35 -12.81 17.91
C HIS A 408 20.50 -13.61 19.21
N ARG A 409 19.39 -14.20 19.69
CA ARG A 409 19.32 -15.08 20.85
C ARG A 409 18.28 -16.18 20.59
N ASP A 410 18.78 -17.33 20.15
CA ASP A 410 17.98 -18.51 19.83
C ASP A 410 18.22 -19.64 20.87
N PHE A 411 18.37 -20.88 20.41
CA PHE A 411 18.59 -22.06 21.24
C PHE A 411 19.89 -22.05 22.05
N LEU A 412 21.01 -21.58 21.49
CA LEU A 412 22.34 -21.78 22.10
C LEU A 412 22.94 -20.48 22.61
N PRO A 413 23.19 -20.34 23.93
CA PRO A 413 23.82 -19.14 24.49
C PRO A 413 25.19 -18.78 23.91
N SER A 414 25.96 -19.76 23.44
CA SER A 414 27.27 -19.54 22.81
C SER A 414 27.19 -18.75 21.50
N SER A 415 26.05 -18.79 20.82
CA SER A 415 25.83 -18.11 19.54
C SER A 415 25.25 -16.70 19.70
N TRP A 416 24.92 -16.31 20.94
CA TRP A 416 24.25 -15.05 21.21
C TRP A 416 25.12 -13.84 20.86
N THR A 417 24.53 -12.89 20.14
CA THR A 417 25.25 -11.69 19.70
C THR A 417 24.33 -10.48 19.64
N TYR A 418 24.88 -9.34 19.22
CA TYR A 418 24.14 -8.12 18.99
C TYR A 418 24.40 -7.61 17.57
N PHE A 419 23.34 -7.36 16.83
CA PHE A 419 23.39 -6.74 15.52
C PHE A 419 23.52 -5.22 15.63
N ARG A 420 24.53 -4.64 14.97
CA ARG A 420 24.72 -3.20 14.83
C ARG A 420 24.70 -2.85 13.35
N PRO A 421 23.73 -2.06 12.87
CA PRO A 421 23.70 -1.68 11.45
C PRO A 421 24.91 -0.81 11.12
N THR A 422 25.47 -1.00 9.93
CA THR A 422 26.49 -0.11 9.37
C THR A 422 25.82 1.05 8.65
N ILE A 423 26.63 2.02 8.20
CA ILE A 423 26.13 3.11 7.37
C ILE A 423 25.51 2.60 6.06
N TRP A 424 25.97 1.44 5.55
CA TRP A 424 25.52 0.86 4.29
C TRP A 424 24.16 0.17 4.40
N ASP A 425 23.84 -0.42 5.56
CA ASP A 425 22.48 -0.89 5.87
C ASP A 425 21.49 0.28 5.79
N MET A 426 21.83 1.37 6.49
CA MET A 426 21.01 2.56 6.58
C MET A 426 20.90 3.30 5.24
N SER A 427 22.00 3.50 4.52
CA SER A 427 22.02 4.21 3.24
C SER A 427 21.27 3.46 2.15
N THR A 428 21.30 2.12 2.16
CA THR A 428 20.50 1.30 1.23
C THR A 428 19.01 1.45 1.54
N PHE A 429 18.62 1.39 2.83
CA PHE A 429 17.22 1.57 3.22
C PHE A 429 16.70 2.99 2.96
N PHE A 430 17.37 4.03 3.43
CA PHE A 430 16.93 5.41 3.18
C PHE A 430 17.06 5.79 1.70
N GLY A 431 18.05 5.26 0.99
CA GLY A 431 18.19 5.44 -0.45
C GLY A 431 17.03 4.83 -1.24
N SER A 432 16.43 3.73 -0.77
CA SER A 432 15.24 3.13 -1.41
C SER A 432 14.02 4.06 -1.39
N PHE A 433 13.86 4.92 -0.36
CA PHE A 433 12.87 6.00 -0.40
C PHE A 433 13.16 7.01 -1.51
N GLY A 434 14.44 7.24 -1.84
CA GLY A 434 14.85 8.04 -3.00
C GLY A 434 14.31 7.46 -4.31
N LEU A 435 14.42 6.15 -4.52
CA LEU A 435 13.81 5.47 -5.67
C LEU A 435 12.29 5.64 -5.68
N PHE A 436 11.65 5.34 -4.55
CA PHE A 436 10.20 5.43 -4.41
C PHE A 436 9.68 6.84 -4.74
N PHE A 437 10.24 7.87 -4.11
CA PHE A 437 9.82 9.26 -4.34
C PHE A 437 10.18 9.75 -5.75
N THR A 438 11.29 9.30 -6.33
CA THR A 438 11.63 9.63 -7.72
C THR A 438 10.56 9.10 -8.67
N LEU A 439 10.22 7.81 -8.57
CA LEU A 439 9.18 7.20 -9.40
C LEU A 439 7.80 7.81 -9.14
N PHE A 440 7.46 8.08 -7.88
CA PHE A 440 6.19 8.70 -7.51
C PHE A 440 6.06 10.14 -8.05
N LEU A 441 7.11 10.95 -7.95
CA LEU A 441 7.11 12.32 -8.48
C LEU A 441 7.07 12.35 -10.01
N LEU A 442 7.72 11.39 -10.69
CA LEU A 442 7.58 11.20 -12.14
C LEU A 442 6.14 10.82 -12.50
N PHE A 443 5.52 9.89 -11.78
CA PHE A 443 4.13 9.52 -11.97
C PHE A 443 3.19 10.71 -11.86
N VAL A 444 3.27 11.48 -10.76
CA VAL A 444 2.43 12.66 -10.55
C VAL A 444 2.62 13.70 -11.66
N ARG A 445 3.80 13.76 -12.26
CA ARG A 445 4.12 14.70 -13.33
C ARG A 445 3.59 14.27 -14.70
N TYR A 446 3.70 12.97 -15.02
CA TYR A 446 3.49 12.47 -16.38
C TYR A 446 2.19 11.70 -16.57
N LEU A 447 1.53 11.30 -15.48
CA LEU A 447 0.31 10.50 -15.48
C LEU A 447 -0.74 11.11 -14.53
N PRO A 448 -2.04 10.88 -14.77
CA PRO A 448 -3.09 11.45 -13.94
C PRO A 448 -3.12 10.72 -12.58
N MET A 449 -3.06 11.46 -11.49
CA MET A 449 -3.08 10.89 -10.13
C MET A 449 -4.48 10.42 -9.69
N VAL A 450 -5.54 10.93 -10.35
CA VAL A 450 -6.94 10.62 -10.07
C VAL A 450 -7.53 9.97 -11.33
N ALA A 451 -8.31 8.89 -11.16
CA ALA A 451 -8.98 8.22 -12.27
C ALA A 451 -10.14 9.09 -12.79
N ILE A 452 -9.89 9.86 -13.86
CA ILE A 452 -10.84 10.84 -14.40
C ILE A 452 -12.14 10.15 -14.81
N SER A 453 -12.00 9.04 -15.52
CA SER A 453 -13.12 8.21 -15.99
C SER A 453 -14.02 7.73 -14.85
N GLU A 454 -13.44 7.15 -13.80
CA GLU A 454 -14.20 6.62 -12.67
C GLU A 454 -14.82 7.70 -11.79
N VAL A 455 -14.08 8.80 -11.55
CA VAL A 455 -14.61 9.91 -10.74
C VAL A 455 -15.82 10.55 -11.43
N LYS A 456 -15.80 10.74 -12.76
CA LYS A 456 -16.98 11.20 -13.50
C LYS A 456 -18.18 10.30 -13.26
N GLY A 457 -17.99 8.98 -13.33
CA GLY A 457 -19.06 7.99 -13.17
C GLY A 457 -19.74 7.97 -11.79
N ILE A 458 -19.15 8.60 -10.77
CA ILE A 458 -19.76 8.71 -9.43
C ILE A 458 -20.23 10.12 -9.07
N THR A 459 -20.04 11.11 -9.95
CA THR A 459 -20.57 12.46 -9.72
C THR A 459 -22.10 12.47 -9.89
N PRO A 460 -22.81 13.39 -9.22
CA PRO A 460 -24.26 13.53 -9.39
C PRO A 460 -24.70 13.72 -10.85
N ALA A 461 -23.86 14.38 -11.66
CA ALA A 461 -24.11 14.60 -13.08
C ALA A 461 -24.11 13.32 -13.94
N ALA A 462 -23.55 12.22 -13.43
CA ALA A 462 -23.57 10.92 -14.11
C ALA A 462 -24.78 10.06 -13.74
N ASP A 463 -25.58 10.47 -12.74
CA ASP A 463 -26.78 9.74 -12.35
C ASP A 463 -27.92 10.03 -13.36
N PRO A 464 -28.39 9.02 -14.12
CA PRO A 464 -29.51 9.19 -15.06
C PRO A 464 -30.81 9.66 -14.38
N HIS A 465 -30.90 9.52 -13.05
CA HIS A 465 -32.07 9.90 -12.26
C HIS A 465 -31.87 11.20 -11.46
N GLY A 466 -30.68 11.80 -11.50
CA GLY A 466 -30.32 12.98 -10.68
C GLY A 466 -30.94 14.31 -11.14
N SER A 467 -31.51 14.37 -12.34
CA SER A 467 -32.06 15.60 -12.93
C SER A 467 -33.56 15.83 -12.70
N HIS A 468 -34.29 14.91 -12.06
CA HIS A 468 -35.76 15.05 -11.93
C HIS A 468 -36.25 15.77 -10.67
N SER A 469 -35.38 16.13 -9.72
CA SER A 469 -35.82 16.78 -8.47
C SER A 469 -35.81 18.31 -8.47
N ASN A 470 -35.24 18.96 -9.50
CA ASN A 470 -35.14 20.42 -9.55
C ASN A 470 -36.11 21.09 -10.54
N ASP A 471 -36.80 20.33 -11.40
CA ASP A 471 -37.73 20.91 -12.39
C ASP A 471 -39.15 21.16 -11.84
N GLU A 472 -39.53 20.56 -10.69
CA GLU A 472 -40.85 20.82 -10.09
C GLU A 472 -40.93 22.19 -9.37
N ALA A 473 -39.80 22.83 -9.05
CA ALA A 473 -39.80 24.14 -8.38
C ALA A 473 -39.99 25.32 -9.34
N HIS A 474 -39.91 25.11 -10.67
CA HIS A 474 -40.01 26.18 -11.66
C HIS A 474 -41.39 26.28 -12.36
N HIS A 475 -42.34 25.40 -12.04
CA HIS A 475 -43.70 25.45 -12.56
C HIS A 475 -44.76 25.95 -11.55
N ALA A 476 -44.33 26.37 -10.36
CA ALA A 476 -45.18 27.00 -9.36
C ALA A 476 -44.70 28.43 -9.07
N ALA A 477 -44.88 29.32 -10.05
CA ALA A 477 -44.81 30.78 -9.87
C ALA A 477 -45.85 31.45 -10.77
#